data_AF-A0A8J6L410-F1
#
_entry.id   AF-A0A8J6L410-F1
#
_cell.length_a   1.000
_cell.length_b   1.000
_cell.length_c   1.000
_cell.angle_alpha   90.00
_cell.angle_beta   90.00
_cell.angle_gamma   90.00
#
_symmetry.space_group_name_H-M   'P 1'
#
loop_
_entity.id
_entity.type
_entity.pdbx_description
1 polymer ?
#
loop_
_entity_poly.entity_id
_entity_poly.type
_entity_poly.pdbx_seq_one_letter_code
_entity_poly.pdbx_strand_id
1 'polypeptide(L)'
;MHFSIAVLTTDTQINVGTIPDELRHVLEPMPSNFLPADNYVFLDGSNLSTELLVNLGNGEFKIKLSKEAINNVLKSRSLVETFLEDNHSVYGVTTGIGNFATVDIPVEKLEDLQYNIIRSHAAGVGNPLSPARTRMLLALRINVLAKGYSGISLNTLQGLIDAFNASCLSWVPEQGSVGASGDLAPLAHLALGIVGEGKMWSPRTGWEDAKRVLKLNGLQPLQLGPKEGLALVNGTQLITSIGAEAVERAQHIAKQADVVAALTLEVLKGTSRAFDSDVQKIRPHKGQIDVAKRLRALLHSDTYPSEIAESHRFCNRVQDAYTLRCCPQVHGIVHDTIDFVQQIIKTEMNSGTDNPIVFADRGEIISAGNFHGEYPAKVLDFLSIAVHELASMSEKRTERLINPALSGLPAYLVEEGGVNSGFMVAHCTAAALVSENKVLCHPSSVDSMSTNAGQEDHVSMGCFAARKALQVIENVEHVIAIELLAACQAIEFLRPLRTTTPLEEVYTTVRNVVKPWDKDRFMAPDIDAVKKLLIENKIWNAVQHHMMFYHAPQEHETRVFSPTAITLGQERAKPRIRVALKRKSCE
;
A
#
# COMPACT_ATOMS: atom_id res chain seq x y z
N MET A 1 -50.09 40.41 -9.86
CA MET A 1 -48.87 40.65 -9.06
C MET A 1 -47.68 40.57 -9.99
N HIS A 2 -47.21 41.72 -10.46
CA HIS A 2 -45.95 41.88 -11.16
C HIS A 2 -44.82 41.91 -10.14
N PHE A 3 -43.79 41.10 -10.32
CA PHE A 3 -42.53 41.30 -9.61
C PHE A 3 -41.52 41.93 -10.56
N SER A 4 -41.19 43.18 -10.21
CA SER A 4 -40.29 44.06 -10.92
C SER A 4 -38.84 43.57 -10.88
N ILE A 5 -38.20 43.83 -12.00
CA ILE A 5 -36.78 43.74 -12.29
C ILE A 5 -36.00 44.68 -11.34
N ALA A 6 -34.95 44.16 -10.71
CA ALA A 6 -33.88 44.98 -10.14
C ALA A 6 -32.64 44.83 -11.02
N VAL A 7 -32.39 45.85 -11.85
CA VAL A 7 -31.13 46.02 -12.58
C VAL A 7 -30.16 46.72 -11.63
N LEU A 8 -29.02 46.09 -11.33
CA LEU A 8 -27.86 46.77 -10.79
C LEU A 8 -26.82 46.89 -11.89
N THR A 9 -26.72 48.09 -12.46
CA THR A 9 -25.65 48.52 -13.35
C THR A 9 -24.35 48.66 -12.56
N THR A 10 -23.29 48.00 -12.98
CA THR A 10 -21.92 48.47 -12.74
C THR A 10 -21.08 48.28 -14.01
N ASP A 11 -20.95 49.36 -14.76
CA ASP A 11 -19.88 49.53 -15.73
C ASP A 11 -18.57 49.74 -14.96
N THR A 12 -17.65 48.78 -15.04
CA THR A 12 -16.21 49.05 -14.98
C THR A 12 -15.48 48.10 -15.91
N GLN A 13 -14.88 48.64 -16.97
CA GLN A 13 -13.87 47.97 -17.78
C GLN A 13 -12.67 47.63 -16.90
N ILE A 14 -12.34 46.35 -16.72
CA ILE A 14 -11.03 45.92 -16.21
C ILE A 14 -10.55 44.69 -16.99
N ASN A 15 -9.41 44.89 -17.65
CA ASN A 15 -8.35 43.98 -18.07
C ASN A 15 -8.64 42.48 -18.31
N VAL A 16 -8.26 42.09 -19.53
CA VAL A 16 -7.87 40.74 -19.94
C VAL A 16 -6.90 40.13 -18.93
N GLY A 17 -7.20 38.92 -18.45
CA GLY A 17 -6.23 38.00 -17.85
C GLY A 17 -6.39 37.78 -16.36
N THR A 18 -7.17 36.77 -15.99
CA THR A 18 -6.79 35.71 -15.02
C THR A 18 -7.96 34.71 -14.96
N ILE A 19 -7.68 33.46 -15.32
CA ILE A 19 -8.59 32.33 -15.11
C ILE A 19 -8.64 32.09 -13.59
N PRO A 20 -9.82 31.89 -12.97
CA PRO A 20 -9.91 31.61 -11.53
C PRO A 20 -9.14 30.34 -11.14
N ASP A 21 -8.49 30.38 -9.97
CA ASP A 21 -7.88 29.20 -9.31
C ASP A 21 -9.01 28.23 -8.89
N GLU A 22 -9.54 27.46 -9.83
CA GLU A 22 -10.34 26.27 -9.56
C GLU A 22 -9.42 25.19 -8.98
N LEU A 23 -9.78 24.64 -7.81
CA LEU A 23 -9.23 23.42 -7.19
C LEU A 23 -7.81 23.09 -7.68
N ARG A 24 -6.80 23.81 -7.18
CA ARG A 24 -5.41 23.41 -7.41
C ARG A 24 -5.27 21.99 -6.87
N HIS A 25 -5.29 21.04 -7.78
CA HIS A 25 -4.92 19.66 -7.56
C HIS A 25 -3.59 19.70 -6.82
N VAL A 26 -3.62 19.32 -5.54
CA VAL A 26 -2.39 19.13 -4.79
C VAL A 26 -1.81 17.83 -5.31
N LEU A 27 -1.01 17.94 -6.37
CA LEU A 27 -0.08 16.88 -6.74
C LEU A 27 0.71 16.54 -5.47
N GLU A 28 0.83 15.26 -5.13
CA GLU A 28 1.67 14.84 -4.00
C GLU A 28 3.02 15.57 -4.07
N PRO A 29 3.47 16.22 -2.99
CA PRO A 29 4.72 16.96 -2.99
C PRO A 29 5.86 16.00 -3.32
N MET A 30 6.47 16.27 -4.48
CA MET A 30 7.58 15.49 -5.02
C MET A 30 8.81 15.63 -4.12
N PRO A 31 9.52 14.54 -3.79
CA PRO A 31 10.81 14.65 -3.11
C PRO A 31 11.78 15.43 -4.01
N SER A 32 12.37 16.50 -3.48
CA SER A 32 13.30 17.40 -4.19
C SER A 32 14.60 16.72 -4.65
N ASN A 33 14.83 15.46 -4.25
CA ASN A 33 16.11 14.77 -4.37
C ASN A 33 15.99 13.46 -5.16
N PHE A 34 15.29 13.46 -6.29
CA PHE A 34 15.34 12.32 -7.21
C PHE A 34 16.71 12.30 -7.91
N LEU A 35 17.62 11.44 -7.44
CA LEU A 35 18.90 11.17 -8.09
C LEU A 35 18.77 9.86 -8.88
N PRO A 36 19.18 9.82 -10.16
CA PRO A 36 19.14 8.57 -10.92
C PRO A 36 20.11 7.55 -10.31
N ALA A 37 19.61 6.35 -10.00
CA ALA A 37 20.40 5.26 -9.45
C ALA A 37 21.58 4.84 -10.35
N ASP A 38 22.69 4.44 -9.72
CA ASP A 38 23.85 3.84 -10.42
C ASP A 38 23.77 2.30 -10.53
N ASN A 39 22.87 1.68 -9.75
CA ASN A 39 22.69 0.24 -9.72
C ASN A 39 21.61 -0.22 -10.71
N TYR A 40 21.82 -1.40 -11.29
CA TYR A 40 20.90 -2.04 -12.22
C TYR A 40 20.31 -3.31 -11.63
N VAL A 41 19.04 -3.56 -11.95
CA VAL A 41 18.44 -4.89 -11.84
C VAL A 41 18.15 -5.46 -13.21
N PHE A 42 18.21 -6.78 -13.32
CA PHE A 42 17.92 -7.50 -14.55
C PHE A 42 16.49 -8.03 -14.49
N LEU A 43 15.68 -7.68 -15.49
CA LEU A 43 14.35 -8.23 -15.67
C LEU A 43 14.39 -9.40 -16.67
N ASP A 44 13.69 -10.46 -16.30
CA ASP A 44 13.55 -11.70 -17.06
C ASP A 44 12.09 -12.10 -17.32
N GLY A 45 11.13 -11.29 -16.84
CA GLY A 45 9.70 -11.57 -16.92
C GLY A 45 9.19 -12.65 -15.98
N SER A 46 10.00 -13.09 -15.00
CA SER A 46 9.67 -14.25 -14.16
C SER A 46 10.02 -14.10 -12.67
N ASN A 47 10.99 -13.26 -12.29
CA ASN A 47 11.54 -13.24 -10.92
C ASN A 47 11.41 -11.88 -10.20
N LEU A 48 10.52 -11.00 -10.63
CA LEU A 48 10.32 -9.71 -9.96
C LEU A 48 9.54 -9.90 -8.64
N SER A 49 10.06 -9.35 -7.54
CA SER A 49 9.37 -9.29 -6.24
C SER A 49 8.60 -7.97 -6.06
N THR A 50 7.61 -7.98 -5.17
CA THR A 50 6.84 -6.78 -4.77
C THR A 50 7.74 -5.70 -4.20
N GLU A 51 8.65 -6.05 -3.29
CA GLU A 51 9.68 -5.17 -2.75
C GLU A 51 10.55 -4.52 -3.84
N LEU A 52 11.09 -5.33 -4.77
CA LEU A 52 11.93 -4.79 -5.84
C LEU A 52 11.14 -3.86 -6.77
N LEU A 53 9.86 -4.14 -7.02
CA LEU A 53 8.99 -3.24 -7.78
C LEU A 53 8.80 -1.90 -7.06
N VAL A 54 8.56 -1.90 -5.75
CA VAL A 54 8.47 -0.65 -4.96
C VAL A 54 9.79 0.11 -5.00
N ASN A 55 10.94 -0.56 -4.87
CA ASN A 55 12.26 0.08 -4.97
C ASN A 55 12.52 0.68 -6.36
N LEU A 56 12.07 0.01 -7.44
CA LEU A 56 12.07 0.55 -8.79
C LEU A 56 11.20 1.82 -8.91
N GLY A 57 10.03 1.81 -8.24
CA GLY A 57 9.15 2.97 -8.07
C GLY A 57 9.84 4.15 -7.39
N ASN A 58 10.54 3.87 -6.28
CA ASN A 58 11.30 4.86 -5.52
C ASN A 58 12.54 5.40 -6.25
N GLY A 59 12.90 4.82 -7.40
CA GLY A 59 14.03 5.26 -8.20
C GLY A 59 15.38 4.69 -7.75
N GLU A 60 15.38 3.64 -6.92
CA GLU A 60 16.61 3.04 -6.37
C GLU A 60 17.41 2.22 -7.38
N PHE A 61 16.77 1.80 -8.48
CA PHE A 61 17.39 0.97 -9.50
C PHE A 61 17.00 1.40 -10.93
N LYS A 62 17.93 1.13 -11.85
CA LYS A 62 17.71 1.10 -13.30
C LYS A 62 17.43 -0.33 -13.78
N ILE A 63 16.82 -0.47 -14.95
CA ILE A 63 16.49 -1.76 -15.57
C ILE A 63 17.46 -2.09 -16.69
N LYS A 64 17.83 -3.38 -16.79
CA LYS A 64 18.37 -4.05 -17.97
C LYS A 64 17.61 -5.35 -18.21
N LEU A 65 17.63 -5.86 -19.43
CA LEU A 65 17.13 -7.20 -19.73
C LEU A 65 18.18 -8.27 -19.43
N SER A 66 17.74 -9.43 -18.95
CA SER A 66 18.57 -10.62 -18.95
C SER A 66 18.84 -11.10 -20.39
N LYS A 67 19.93 -11.85 -20.60
CA LYS A 67 20.23 -12.44 -21.91
C LYS A 67 19.11 -13.37 -22.39
N GLU A 68 18.49 -14.08 -21.45
CA GLU A 68 17.37 -14.97 -21.72
C GLU A 68 16.12 -14.21 -22.19
N ALA A 69 15.77 -13.11 -21.52
CA ALA A 69 14.67 -12.24 -21.95
C ALA A 69 14.88 -11.69 -23.36
N ILE A 70 16.10 -11.24 -23.67
CA ILE A 70 16.44 -10.77 -25.03
C ILE A 70 16.18 -11.87 -26.06
N ASN A 71 16.65 -13.09 -25.80
CA ASN A 71 16.45 -14.22 -26.70
C ASN A 71 14.97 -14.57 -26.87
N ASN A 72 14.19 -14.56 -25.78
CA ASN A 72 12.76 -14.87 -25.82
C ASN A 72 11.97 -13.81 -26.61
N VAL A 73 12.27 -12.54 -26.40
CA VAL A 73 11.68 -11.43 -27.16
C VAL A 73 11.98 -11.54 -28.64
N LEU A 74 13.25 -11.81 -29.01
CA LEU A 74 13.65 -11.97 -30.42
C LEU A 74 12.92 -13.14 -31.08
N LYS A 75 12.87 -14.31 -30.44
CA LYS A 75 12.13 -15.48 -30.95
C LYS A 75 10.64 -15.19 -31.17
N SER A 76 10.01 -14.55 -30.19
CA SER A 76 8.60 -14.14 -30.25
C SER A 76 8.36 -13.19 -31.42
N ARG A 77 9.26 -12.21 -31.59
CA ARG A 77 9.16 -11.23 -32.68
C ARG A 77 9.30 -11.88 -34.05
N SER A 78 10.27 -12.79 -34.22
CA SER A 78 10.47 -13.48 -35.50
C SER A 78 9.23 -14.27 -35.94
N LEU A 79 8.49 -14.90 -35.03
CA LEU A 79 7.25 -15.59 -35.38
C LEU A 79 6.16 -14.62 -35.88
N VAL A 80 6.02 -13.45 -35.26
CA VAL A 80 5.07 -12.41 -35.72
C VAL A 80 5.45 -11.94 -37.12
N GLU A 81 6.74 -11.75 -37.39
CA GLU A 81 7.23 -11.33 -38.72
C GLU A 81 6.96 -12.39 -39.79
N THR A 82 7.18 -13.68 -39.49
CA THR A 82 6.83 -14.78 -40.41
C THR A 82 5.34 -14.78 -40.77
N PHE A 83 4.44 -14.64 -39.79
CA PHE A 83 3.00 -14.61 -40.06
C PHE A 83 2.53 -13.38 -40.85
N LEU A 84 3.23 -12.26 -40.71
CA LEU A 84 2.99 -11.08 -41.55
C LEU A 84 3.42 -11.32 -43.00
N GLU A 85 4.58 -11.95 -43.20
CA GLU A 85 5.06 -12.33 -44.54
C GLU A 85 4.14 -13.35 -45.22
N ASP A 86 3.58 -14.30 -44.46
CA ASP A 86 2.66 -15.34 -44.94
C ASP A 86 1.19 -14.88 -45.07
N ASN A 87 0.90 -13.58 -44.85
CA ASN A 87 -0.43 -12.97 -44.92
C ASN A 87 -1.49 -13.70 -44.05
N HIS A 88 -1.11 -14.15 -42.86
CA HIS A 88 -2.05 -14.76 -41.91
C HIS A 88 -2.90 -13.70 -41.20
N SER A 89 -4.18 -14.01 -40.97
CA SER A 89 -5.09 -13.14 -40.23
C SER A 89 -4.91 -13.39 -38.72
N VAL A 90 -4.47 -12.37 -37.98
CA VAL A 90 -4.07 -12.45 -36.57
C VAL A 90 -4.65 -11.26 -35.79
N TYR A 91 -5.37 -11.56 -34.70
CA TYR A 91 -6.10 -10.59 -33.88
C TYR A 91 -5.23 -9.39 -33.45
N GLY A 92 -5.64 -8.18 -33.84
CA GLY A 92 -4.97 -6.92 -33.47
C GLY A 92 -3.57 -6.74 -34.06
N VAL A 93 -3.17 -7.64 -34.96
CA VAL A 93 -1.91 -7.57 -35.72
C VAL A 93 -2.21 -7.24 -37.17
N THR A 94 -3.07 -8.04 -37.83
CA THR A 94 -3.56 -7.83 -39.21
C THR A 94 -5.07 -7.60 -39.28
N THR A 95 -5.76 -7.63 -38.13
CA THR A 95 -7.19 -7.32 -38.00
C THR A 95 -7.42 -6.12 -37.08
N GLY A 96 -8.66 -5.62 -37.05
CA GLY A 96 -9.14 -4.71 -35.99
C GLY A 96 -9.16 -5.37 -34.60
N ILE A 97 -9.55 -4.59 -33.59
CA ILE A 97 -9.64 -5.01 -32.17
C ILE A 97 -11.08 -4.96 -31.65
N GLY A 98 -11.37 -5.72 -30.59
CA GLY A 98 -12.69 -5.75 -29.97
C GLY A 98 -13.78 -6.22 -30.95
N ASN A 99 -14.87 -5.46 -31.07
CA ASN A 99 -15.97 -5.77 -32.00
C ASN A 99 -15.55 -5.72 -33.49
N PHE A 100 -14.35 -5.19 -33.80
CA PHE A 100 -13.79 -5.17 -35.16
C PHE A 100 -12.79 -6.30 -35.43
N ALA A 101 -12.76 -7.34 -34.59
CA ALA A 101 -11.83 -8.47 -34.71
C ALA A 101 -11.88 -9.21 -36.06
N THR A 102 -12.99 -9.13 -36.80
CA THR A 102 -13.20 -9.79 -38.10
C THR A 102 -12.92 -8.88 -39.31
N VAL A 103 -12.38 -7.68 -39.09
CA VAL A 103 -12.05 -6.71 -40.15
C VAL A 103 -10.57 -6.80 -40.45
N ASP A 104 -10.21 -7.26 -41.65
CA ASP A 104 -8.82 -7.28 -42.12
C ASP A 104 -8.29 -5.86 -42.39
N ILE A 105 -7.04 -5.61 -42.03
CA ILE A 105 -6.37 -4.33 -42.15
C ILE A 105 -5.29 -4.41 -43.23
N PRO A 106 -5.29 -3.50 -44.23
CA PRO A 106 -4.24 -3.44 -45.23
C PRO A 106 -2.85 -3.24 -44.61
N VAL A 107 -1.80 -3.81 -45.23
CA VAL A 107 -0.42 -3.77 -44.73
C VAL A 107 0.06 -2.33 -44.51
N GLU A 108 -0.29 -1.41 -45.42
CA GLU A 108 0.04 0.01 -45.34
C GLU A 108 -0.67 0.77 -44.20
N LYS A 109 -1.64 0.13 -43.53
CA LYS A 109 -2.39 0.67 -42.39
C LYS A 109 -2.02 0.04 -41.05
N LEU A 110 -1.12 -0.94 -41.03
CA LEU A 110 -0.76 -1.63 -39.79
C LEU A 110 -0.06 -0.72 -38.79
N GLU A 111 0.74 0.23 -39.27
CA GLU A 111 1.37 1.25 -38.41
C GLU A 111 0.33 2.23 -37.86
N ASP A 112 -0.53 2.80 -38.73
CA ASP A 112 -1.64 3.68 -38.34
C ASP A 112 -2.51 3.04 -37.25
N LEU A 113 -2.80 1.73 -37.38
CA LEU A 113 -3.55 0.96 -36.40
C LEU A 113 -2.92 1.02 -35.02
N GLN A 114 -1.60 0.86 -34.89
CA GLN A 114 -0.94 0.82 -33.57
C GLN A 114 -1.08 2.15 -32.82
N TYR A 115 -0.85 3.28 -33.50
CA TYR A 115 -1.02 4.59 -32.90
C TYR A 115 -2.48 4.90 -32.60
N ASN A 116 -3.40 4.49 -33.48
CA ASN A 116 -4.83 4.71 -33.27
C ASN A 116 -5.36 3.90 -32.07
N ILE A 117 -4.86 2.69 -31.83
CA ILE A 117 -5.15 1.94 -30.60
C ILE A 117 -4.76 2.78 -29.38
N ILE A 118 -3.52 3.25 -29.30
CA ILE A 118 -3.05 4.07 -28.16
C ILE A 118 -3.91 5.33 -27.98
N ARG A 119 -4.10 6.12 -29.05
CA ARG A 119 -4.83 7.39 -28.99
C ARG A 119 -6.28 7.21 -28.57
N SER A 120 -7.00 6.25 -29.18
CA SER A 120 -8.41 6.03 -28.89
C SER A 120 -8.63 5.42 -27.50
N HIS A 121 -7.68 4.64 -26.99
CA HIS A 121 -7.79 3.98 -25.69
C HIS A 121 -7.30 4.85 -24.54
N ALA A 122 -6.54 5.92 -24.80
CA ALA A 122 -6.10 6.90 -23.79
C ALA A 122 -7.25 7.81 -23.32
N ALA A 123 -8.32 7.19 -22.80
CA ALA A 123 -9.55 7.81 -22.34
C ALA A 123 -9.69 7.81 -20.79
N GLY A 124 -8.60 7.54 -20.07
CA GLY A 124 -8.56 7.59 -18.61
C GLY A 124 -8.82 8.99 -18.05
N VAL A 125 -9.34 9.05 -16.82
CA VAL A 125 -9.71 10.29 -16.11
C VAL A 125 -9.24 10.28 -14.65
N GLY A 126 -9.46 11.38 -13.93
CA GLY A 126 -9.05 11.54 -12.54
C GLY A 126 -7.62 12.07 -12.38
N ASN A 127 -7.09 11.95 -11.17
CA ASN A 127 -5.75 12.42 -10.85
C ASN A 127 -4.67 11.61 -11.61
N PRO A 128 -3.50 12.18 -11.92
CA PRO A 128 -2.40 11.38 -12.42
C PRO A 128 -1.85 10.47 -11.30
N LEU A 129 -1.36 9.30 -11.68
CA LEU A 129 -0.48 8.51 -10.81
C LEU A 129 0.73 9.34 -10.39
N SER A 130 1.20 9.12 -9.16
CA SER A 130 2.47 9.69 -8.70
C SER A 130 3.62 9.14 -9.55
N PRO A 131 4.73 9.87 -9.71
CA PRO A 131 5.90 9.36 -10.45
C PRO A 131 6.40 8.00 -9.97
N ALA A 132 6.34 7.72 -8.67
CA ALA A 132 6.69 6.40 -8.14
C ALA A 132 5.76 5.30 -8.68
N ARG A 133 4.44 5.51 -8.65
CA ARG A 133 3.45 4.56 -9.18
C ARG A 133 3.54 4.41 -10.71
N THR A 134 3.78 5.50 -11.45
CA THR A 134 4.02 5.43 -12.90
C THR A 134 5.29 4.64 -13.24
N ARG A 135 6.35 4.78 -12.43
CA ARG A 135 7.56 3.94 -12.57
C ARG A 135 7.25 2.47 -12.32
N MET A 136 6.49 2.13 -11.28
CA MET A 136 6.08 0.74 -11.02
C MET A 136 5.27 0.17 -12.19
N LEU A 137 4.30 0.94 -12.70
CA LEU A 137 3.49 0.55 -13.86
C LEU A 137 4.37 0.27 -15.10
N LEU A 138 5.30 1.17 -15.41
CA LEU A 138 6.24 1.01 -16.53
C LEU A 138 7.17 -0.19 -16.35
N ALA A 139 7.70 -0.39 -15.13
CA ALA A 139 8.54 -1.54 -14.82
C ALA A 139 7.80 -2.87 -15.00
N LEU A 140 6.54 -2.97 -14.59
CA LEU A 140 5.73 -4.17 -14.82
C LEU A 140 5.43 -4.39 -16.31
N ARG A 141 5.14 -3.33 -17.07
CA ARG A 141 4.95 -3.47 -18.52
C ARG A 141 6.22 -4.01 -19.18
N ILE A 142 7.38 -3.48 -18.82
CA ILE A 142 8.68 -4.00 -19.28
C ILE A 142 8.86 -5.47 -18.87
N ASN A 143 8.55 -5.84 -17.63
CA ASN A 143 8.71 -7.22 -17.14
C ASN A 143 7.85 -8.21 -17.93
N VAL A 144 6.56 -7.90 -18.15
CA VAL A 144 5.66 -8.77 -18.90
C VAL A 144 6.10 -8.92 -20.35
N LEU A 145 6.53 -7.84 -20.99
CA LEU A 145 7.06 -7.87 -22.36
C LEU A 145 8.37 -8.68 -22.46
N ALA A 146 9.25 -8.55 -21.46
CA ALA A 146 10.52 -9.28 -21.37
C ALA A 146 10.34 -10.79 -21.27
N LYS A 147 9.16 -11.27 -20.85
CA LYS A 147 8.84 -12.70 -20.81
C LYS A 147 8.85 -13.36 -22.20
N GLY A 148 8.66 -12.57 -23.27
CA GLY A 148 8.79 -13.04 -24.65
C GLY A 148 7.58 -13.77 -25.22
N TYR A 149 6.37 -13.42 -24.76
CA TYR A 149 5.12 -13.97 -25.29
C TYR A 149 4.24 -12.92 -26.00
N SER A 150 4.76 -11.70 -26.16
CA SER A 150 4.03 -10.54 -26.67
C SER A 150 4.32 -10.18 -28.13
N GLY A 151 5.36 -10.73 -28.76
CA GLY A 151 5.71 -10.38 -30.14
C GLY A 151 6.18 -8.93 -30.35
N ILE A 152 6.54 -8.22 -29.28
CA ILE A 152 7.12 -6.88 -29.33
C ILE A 152 8.56 -6.95 -29.88
N SER A 153 9.01 -5.90 -30.57
CA SER A 153 10.41 -5.80 -30.98
C SER A 153 11.31 -5.45 -29.81
N LEU A 154 12.58 -5.86 -29.91
CA LEU A 154 13.60 -5.50 -28.93
C LEU A 154 13.86 -3.98 -28.90
N ASN A 155 13.71 -3.30 -30.04
CA ASN A 155 13.90 -1.85 -30.14
C ASN A 155 12.86 -1.09 -29.30
N THR A 156 11.59 -1.46 -29.45
CA THR A 156 10.49 -0.85 -28.70
C THR A 156 10.64 -1.14 -27.20
N LEU A 157 10.95 -2.38 -26.82
CA LEU A 157 11.21 -2.74 -25.42
C LEU A 157 12.41 -1.98 -24.83
N GLN A 158 13.49 -1.79 -25.59
CA GLN A 158 14.65 -1.01 -25.16
C GLN A 158 14.29 0.46 -24.97
N GLY A 159 13.47 1.06 -25.84
CA GLY A 159 13.02 2.44 -25.65
C GLY A 159 12.14 2.64 -24.41
N LEU A 160 11.33 1.64 -24.01
CA LEU A 160 10.64 1.67 -22.71
C LEU A 160 11.64 1.69 -21.53
N ILE A 161 12.69 0.88 -21.62
CA ILE A 161 13.76 0.80 -20.61
C ILE A 161 14.54 2.11 -20.54
N ASP A 162 14.83 2.73 -21.68
CA ASP A 162 15.55 4.00 -21.75
C ASP A 162 14.71 5.13 -21.14
N ALA A 163 13.40 5.17 -21.44
CA ALA A 163 12.46 6.10 -20.80
C ALA A 163 12.36 5.88 -19.28
N PHE A 164 12.27 4.61 -18.82
CA PHE A 164 12.27 4.27 -17.40
C PHE A 164 13.57 4.72 -16.72
N ASN A 165 14.72 4.43 -17.31
CA ASN A 165 16.03 4.75 -16.74
C ASN A 165 16.30 6.26 -16.71
N ALA A 166 15.74 7.02 -17.64
CA ALA A 166 15.75 8.48 -17.65
C ALA A 166 14.66 9.11 -16.76
N SER A 167 13.76 8.30 -16.19
CA SER A 167 12.57 8.76 -15.46
C SER A 167 11.69 9.70 -16.29
N CYS A 168 11.55 9.41 -17.58
CA CYS A 168 10.55 10.03 -18.44
C CYS A 168 9.26 9.23 -18.28
N LEU A 169 8.29 9.79 -17.56
CA LEU A 169 7.09 9.09 -17.10
C LEU A 169 5.84 9.73 -17.68
N SER A 170 5.00 8.95 -18.36
CA SER A 170 3.76 9.46 -18.95
C SER A 170 2.76 9.94 -17.90
N TRP A 171 1.89 10.88 -18.30
CA TRP A 171 0.72 11.23 -17.53
C TRP A 171 -0.29 10.09 -17.60
N VAL A 172 -0.47 9.38 -16.49
CA VAL A 172 -1.39 8.22 -16.42
C VAL A 172 -2.50 8.54 -15.42
N PRO A 173 -3.74 8.76 -15.87
CA PRO A 173 -4.88 8.93 -14.97
C PRO A 173 -5.22 7.64 -14.21
N GLU A 174 -5.64 7.77 -12.95
CA GLU A 174 -5.93 6.64 -12.06
C GLU A 174 -7.31 5.97 -12.26
N GLN A 175 -8.17 6.48 -13.16
CA GLN A 175 -9.51 5.93 -13.45
C GLN A 175 -9.69 5.62 -14.94
N GLY A 176 -10.55 4.63 -15.23
CA GLY A 176 -10.95 4.25 -16.59
C GLY A 176 -10.73 2.78 -16.93
N SER A 177 -10.02 2.02 -16.10
CA SER A 177 -9.89 0.55 -16.27
C SER A 177 -11.05 -0.20 -15.60
N VAL A 178 -11.61 -1.16 -16.33
CA VAL A 178 -12.57 -2.17 -15.83
C VAL A 178 -11.90 -3.52 -15.55
N GLY A 179 -10.60 -3.67 -15.85
CA GLY A 179 -9.86 -4.92 -15.67
C GLY A 179 -10.37 -6.09 -16.51
N ALA A 180 -10.86 -5.82 -17.73
CA ALA A 180 -11.46 -6.76 -18.68
C ALA A 180 -10.43 -7.26 -19.69
N SER A 181 -10.13 -6.48 -20.74
CA SER A 181 -9.01 -6.65 -21.67
C SER A 181 -7.70 -6.05 -21.12
N GLY A 182 -7.51 -6.18 -19.80
CA GLY A 182 -6.47 -5.48 -19.04
C GLY A 182 -6.81 -4.02 -18.72
N ASP A 183 -5.80 -3.30 -18.24
CA ASP A 183 -5.81 -1.89 -17.85
C ASP A 183 -5.65 -0.97 -19.06
N LEU A 184 -6.51 -1.16 -20.07
CA LEU A 184 -6.41 -0.52 -21.38
C LEU A 184 -6.19 0.99 -21.30
N ALA A 185 -7.06 1.73 -20.60
CA ALA A 185 -6.98 3.18 -20.61
C ALA A 185 -5.72 3.72 -19.89
N PRO A 186 -5.36 3.25 -18.69
CA PRO A 186 -4.10 3.61 -18.03
C PRO A 186 -2.86 3.22 -18.84
N LEU A 187 -2.82 2.03 -19.44
CA LEU A 187 -1.68 1.57 -20.22
C LEU A 187 -1.58 2.29 -21.59
N ALA A 188 -2.71 2.69 -22.17
CA ALA A 188 -2.74 3.56 -23.34
C ALA A 188 -2.16 4.94 -23.02
N HIS A 189 -2.53 5.54 -21.88
CA HIS A 189 -1.91 6.78 -21.40
C HIS A 189 -0.41 6.61 -21.12
N LEU A 190 0.01 5.46 -20.58
CA LEU A 190 1.42 5.12 -20.42
C LEU A 190 2.14 5.12 -21.77
N ALA A 191 1.59 4.44 -22.77
CA ALA A 191 2.18 4.36 -24.11
C ALA A 191 2.14 5.71 -24.84
N LEU A 192 1.10 6.53 -24.64
CA LEU A 192 0.89 7.82 -25.30
C LEU A 192 2.07 8.78 -25.10
N GLY A 193 2.53 8.93 -23.85
CA GLY A 193 3.71 9.73 -23.54
C GLY A 193 4.98 9.22 -24.24
N ILE A 194 5.15 7.91 -24.31
CA ILE A 194 6.36 7.28 -24.86
C ILE A 194 6.42 7.42 -26.39
N VAL A 195 5.28 7.44 -27.08
CA VAL A 195 5.19 7.81 -28.51
C VAL A 195 5.23 9.32 -28.74
N GLY A 196 5.51 10.11 -27.69
CA GLY A 196 5.68 11.56 -27.78
C GLY A 196 4.35 12.32 -27.88
N GLU A 197 3.26 11.81 -27.34
CA GLU A 197 1.97 12.50 -27.29
C GLU A 197 1.52 12.72 -25.85
N GLY A 198 0.70 13.75 -25.61
CA GLY A 198 0.25 14.09 -24.26
C GLY A 198 1.36 14.68 -23.39
N LYS A 199 1.28 14.43 -22.07
CA LYS A 199 2.21 14.97 -21.08
C LYS A 199 3.11 13.88 -20.51
N MET A 200 4.33 14.25 -20.16
CA MET A 200 5.25 13.43 -19.37
C MET A 200 5.88 14.24 -18.25
N TRP A 201 6.35 13.54 -17.23
CA TRP A 201 7.18 14.07 -16.16
C TRP A 201 8.62 13.62 -16.34
N SER A 202 9.58 14.48 -15.97
CA SER A 202 10.95 14.06 -15.67
C SER A 202 11.54 14.92 -14.56
N PRO A 203 12.60 14.47 -13.85
CA PRO A 203 13.28 15.28 -12.84
C PRO A 203 13.79 16.62 -13.40
N ARG A 204 14.12 16.66 -14.71
CA ARG A 204 14.64 17.85 -15.40
C ARG A 204 13.55 18.86 -15.74
N THR A 205 12.33 18.41 -16.02
CA THR A 205 11.28 19.24 -16.64
C THR A 205 10.08 19.47 -15.74
N GLY A 206 9.85 18.63 -14.73
CA GLY A 206 8.50 18.48 -14.18
C GLY A 206 7.53 17.96 -15.25
N TRP A 207 6.23 18.21 -15.08
CA TRP A 207 5.18 17.88 -16.06
C TRP A 207 5.22 18.83 -17.25
N GLU A 208 5.39 18.29 -18.46
CA GLU A 208 5.51 19.05 -19.71
C GLU A 208 5.06 18.20 -20.92
N ASP A 209 4.97 18.79 -22.12
CA ASP A 209 4.76 18.08 -23.39
C ASP A 209 5.73 16.89 -23.58
N ALA A 210 5.18 15.73 -23.92
CA ALA A 210 5.92 14.48 -24.03
C ALA A 210 7.12 14.57 -25.00
N LYS A 211 6.97 15.19 -26.18
CA LYS A 211 8.07 15.33 -27.15
C LYS A 211 9.20 16.16 -26.57
N ARG A 212 8.86 17.23 -25.86
CA ARG A 212 9.83 18.10 -25.21
C ARG A 212 10.57 17.36 -24.10
N VAL A 213 9.87 16.58 -23.27
CA VAL A 213 10.48 15.77 -22.21
C VAL A 213 11.45 14.74 -22.78
N LEU A 214 11.04 13.97 -23.79
CA LEU A 214 11.90 12.98 -24.44
C LEU A 214 13.15 13.64 -25.03
N LYS A 215 12.96 14.70 -25.83
CA LYS A 215 14.08 15.42 -26.47
C LYS A 215 15.09 15.98 -25.46
N LEU A 216 14.63 16.59 -24.37
CA LEU A 216 15.51 17.18 -23.35
C LEU A 216 16.28 16.12 -22.53
N ASN A 217 15.83 14.87 -22.56
CA ASN A 217 16.51 13.73 -21.94
C ASN A 217 17.26 12.86 -22.97
N GLY A 218 17.42 13.33 -24.21
CA GLY A 218 18.17 12.62 -25.25
C GLY A 218 17.45 11.42 -25.86
N LEU A 219 16.15 11.30 -25.65
CA LEU A 219 15.30 10.23 -26.16
C LEU A 219 14.49 10.71 -27.38
N GLN A 220 14.05 9.76 -28.20
CA GLN A 220 13.14 10.00 -29.32
C GLN A 220 11.80 9.31 -29.06
N PRO A 221 10.68 9.83 -29.60
CA PRO A 221 9.42 9.13 -29.62
C PRO A 221 9.54 7.71 -30.20
N LEU A 222 8.90 6.73 -29.55
CA LEU A 222 8.89 5.36 -30.06
C LEU A 222 8.16 5.26 -31.41
N GLN A 223 8.75 4.50 -32.32
CA GLN A 223 8.12 4.08 -33.58
C GLN A 223 7.59 2.67 -33.41
N LEU A 224 6.31 2.46 -33.74
CA LEU A 224 5.63 1.19 -33.48
C LEU A 224 5.48 0.36 -34.75
N GLY A 225 5.90 -0.91 -34.68
CA GLY A 225 5.61 -1.93 -35.68
C GLY A 225 4.31 -2.69 -35.38
N PRO A 226 3.88 -3.59 -36.29
CA PRO A 226 2.68 -4.41 -36.08
C PRO A 226 2.70 -5.15 -34.73
N LYS A 227 1.52 -5.26 -34.10
CA LYS A 227 1.24 -5.77 -32.73
C LYS A 227 1.71 -4.87 -31.58
N GLU A 228 2.64 -3.95 -31.78
CA GLU A 228 3.28 -3.26 -30.65
C GLU A 228 2.34 -2.29 -29.92
N GLY A 229 1.39 -1.65 -30.60
CA GLY A 229 0.39 -0.80 -29.95
C GLY A 229 -0.49 -1.62 -29.00
N LEU A 230 -1.00 -2.76 -29.47
CA LEU A 230 -1.80 -3.67 -28.64
C LEU A 230 -0.97 -4.25 -27.48
N ALA A 231 0.26 -4.68 -27.77
CA ALA A 231 1.18 -5.21 -26.77
C ALA A 231 1.61 -4.16 -25.74
N LEU A 232 1.38 -2.86 -25.94
CA LEU A 232 1.66 -1.85 -24.91
C LEU A 232 0.46 -1.61 -23.99
N VAL A 233 -0.77 -1.86 -24.46
CA VAL A 233 -1.99 -1.48 -23.75
C VAL A 233 -2.71 -2.65 -23.06
N ASN A 234 -2.37 -3.90 -23.40
CA ASN A 234 -3.12 -5.08 -22.96
C ASN A 234 -2.43 -5.83 -21.81
N GLY A 235 -3.06 -5.84 -20.62
CA GLY A 235 -2.59 -6.57 -19.43
C GLY A 235 -2.99 -5.92 -18.09
N THR A 236 -2.65 -6.54 -16.96
CA THR A 236 -3.18 -6.20 -15.61
C THR A 236 -2.23 -5.33 -14.77
N GLN A 237 -1.33 -4.57 -15.42
CA GLN A 237 -0.19 -3.95 -14.73
C GLN A 237 -0.56 -2.75 -13.83
N LEU A 238 -1.68 -2.07 -14.03
CA LEU A 238 -2.11 -1.02 -13.10
C LEU A 238 -2.64 -1.65 -11.81
N ILE A 239 -3.54 -2.64 -11.93
CA ILE A 239 -4.08 -3.37 -10.78
C ILE A 239 -2.92 -3.95 -9.97
N THR A 240 -1.98 -4.58 -10.67
CA THR A 240 -0.86 -5.29 -10.05
C THR A 240 0.19 -4.34 -9.47
N SER A 241 0.46 -3.18 -10.09
CA SER A 241 1.44 -2.22 -9.55
C SER A 241 0.93 -1.59 -8.25
N ILE A 242 -0.32 -1.14 -8.22
CA ILE A 242 -0.97 -0.61 -7.00
C ILE A 242 -1.11 -1.73 -5.97
N GLY A 243 -1.46 -2.95 -6.39
CA GLY A 243 -1.57 -4.11 -5.52
C GLY A 243 -0.25 -4.50 -4.85
N ALA A 244 0.87 -4.41 -5.56
CA ALA A 244 2.19 -4.65 -4.99
C ALA A 244 2.57 -3.61 -3.93
N GLU A 245 2.31 -2.31 -4.17
CA GLU A 245 2.47 -1.26 -3.15
C GLU A 245 1.61 -1.56 -1.92
N ALA A 246 0.34 -1.90 -2.13
CA ALA A 246 -0.60 -2.22 -1.07
C ALA A 246 -0.12 -3.41 -0.22
N VAL A 247 0.39 -4.47 -0.84
CA VAL A 247 0.94 -5.63 -0.11
C VAL A 247 2.14 -5.25 0.75
N GLU A 248 3.12 -4.52 0.22
CA GLU A 248 4.31 -4.12 0.98
C GLU A 248 3.94 -3.21 2.16
N ARG A 249 3.07 -2.21 1.93
CA ARG A 249 2.60 -1.32 2.98
C ARG A 249 1.77 -2.07 4.04
N ALA A 250 0.92 -3.01 3.62
CA ALA A 250 0.17 -3.88 4.53
C ALA A 250 1.10 -4.73 5.41
N GLN A 251 2.17 -5.30 4.84
CA GLN A 251 3.18 -6.06 5.60
C GLN A 251 3.88 -5.19 6.65
N HIS A 252 4.29 -3.98 6.28
CA HIS A 252 4.91 -3.04 7.21
C HIS A 252 3.97 -2.63 8.34
N ILE A 253 2.73 -2.23 8.01
CA ILE A 253 1.81 -1.74 9.03
C ILE A 253 1.30 -2.86 9.93
N ALA A 254 1.09 -4.08 9.42
CA ALA A 254 0.65 -5.21 10.23
C ALA A 254 1.70 -5.63 11.28
N LYS A 255 3.00 -5.61 10.93
CA LYS A 255 4.08 -5.87 11.88
C LYS A 255 4.15 -4.77 12.95
N GLN A 256 4.02 -3.51 12.55
CA GLN A 256 4.08 -2.38 13.48
C GLN A 256 2.83 -2.28 14.36
N ALA A 257 1.66 -2.70 13.86
CA ALA A 257 0.44 -2.81 14.66
C ALA A 257 0.61 -3.74 15.87
N ASP A 258 1.37 -4.84 15.72
CA ASP A 258 1.70 -5.73 16.83
C ASP A 258 2.58 -5.02 17.88
N VAL A 259 3.54 -4.20 17.44
CA VAL A 259 4.41 -3.41 18.33
C VAL A 259 3.60 -2.36 19.08
N VAL A 260 2.73 -1.63 18.38
CA VAL A 260 1.85 -0.62 18.98
C VAL A 260 0.86 -1.26 19.95
N ALA A 261 0.28 -2.42 19.60
CA ALA A 261 -0.58 -3.17 20.51
C ALA A 261 0.13 -3.63 21.79
N ALA A 262 1.42 -4.03 21.70
CA ALA A 262 2.23 -4.35 22.87
C ALA A 262 2.44 -3.11 23.76
N LEU A 263 2.78 -1.95 23.16
CA LEU A 263 2.94 -0.69 23.89
C LEU A 263 1.64 -0.29 24.61
N THR A 264 0.50 -0.37 23.92
CA THR A 264 -0.81 -0.06 24.49
C THR A 264 -1.19 -1.04 25.61
N LEU A 265 -0.91 -2.34 25.45
CA LEU A 265 -1.15 -3.34 26.49
C LEU A 265 -0.33 -3.03 27.75
N GLU A 266 0.94 -2.66 27.56
CA GLU A 266 1.83 -2.32 28.67
C GLU A 266 1.30 -1.13 29.48
N VAL A 267 0.99 0.01 28.83
CA VAL A 267 0.55 1.22 29.54
C VAL A 267 -0.83 1.05 30.18
N LEU A 268 -1.67 0.17 29.62
CA LEU A 268 -2.95 -0.23 30.20
C LEU A 268 -2.82 -1.34 31.26
N LYS A 269 -1.59 -1.74 31.59
CA LYS A 269 -1.29 -2.72 32.64
C LYS A 269 -2.01 -4.05 32.36
N GLY A 270 -1.93 -4.50 31.11
CA GLY A 270 -2.51 -5.74 30.64
C GLY A 270 -1.62 -6.95 30.89
N THR A 271 -2.21 -8.14 30.82
CA THR A 271 -1.52 -9.41 31.03
C THR A 271 -1.02 -10.02 29.72
N SER A 272 0.24 -10.44 29.70
CA SER A 272 0.84 -11.17 28.57
C SER A 272 0.47 -12.66 28.55
N ARG A 273 -0.24 -13.18 29.57
CA ARG A 273 -0.62 -14.60 29.67
C ARG A 273 -1.51 -15.09 28.53
N ALA A 274 -2.30 -14.21 27.93
CA ALA A 274 -3.13 -14.55 26.77
C ALA A 274 -2.30 -15.02 25.56
N PHE A 275 -1.01 -14.66 25.53
CA PHE A 275 -0.11 -14.92 24.41
C PHE A 275 0.75 -16.17 24.64
N ASP A 276 0.51 -16.95 25.71
CA ASP A 276 1.24 -18.19 26.02
C ASP A 276 1.29 -19.13 24.79
N SER A 277 2.46 -19.75 24.53
CA SER A 277 2.63 -20.56 23.32
C SER A 277 1.75 -21.80 23.31
N ASP A 278 1.44 -22.39 24.46
CA ASP A 278 0.59 -23.58 24.52
C ASP A 278 -0.86 -23.23 24.16
N VAL A 279 -1.33 -22.03 24.53
CA VAL A 279 -2.64 -21.51 24.09
C VAL A 279 -2.68 -21.37 22.57
N GLN A 280 -1.58 -20.96 21.93
CA GLN A 280 -1.55 -20.83 20.47
C GLN A 280 -1.38 -22.19 19.78
N LYS A 281 -0.60 -23.12 20.35
CA LYS A 281 -0.39 -24.46 19.79
C LYS A 281 -1.67 -25.27 19.67
N ILE A 282 -2.62 -25.11 20.60
CA ILE A 282 -3.92 -25.80 20.53
C ILE A 282 -4.87 -25.21 19.47
N ARG A 283 -4.55 -24.03 18.91
CA ARG A 283 -5.24 -23.42 17.76
C ARG A 283 -4.20 -22.90 16.75
N PRO A 284 -3.57 -23.78 15.96
CA PRO A 284 -2.27 -23.52 15.33
C PRO A 284 -2.37 -22.77 13.99
N HIS A 285 -3.09 -21.64 13.93
CA HIS A 285 -3.00 -20.74 12.79
C HIS A 285 -1.62 -20.04 12.81
N LYS A 286 -0.94 -20.01 11.65
CA LYS A 286 0.43 -19.48 11.51
C LYS A 286 0.51 -18.04 12.01
N GLY A 287 -0.31 -17.14 11.47
CA GLY A 287 -0.33 -15.74 11.86
C GLY A 287 -0.65 -15.54 13.34
N GLN A 288 -1.56 -16.35 13.92
CA GLN A 288 -1.87 -16.28 15.35
C GLN A 288 -0.66 -16.62 16.22
N ILE A 289 0.09 -17.67 15.86
CA ILE A 289 1.31 -18.06 16.56
C ILE A 289 2.36 -16.94 16.43
N ASP A 290 2.55 -16.39 15.23
CA ASP A 290 3.56 -15.37 14.95
C ASP A 290 3.30 -14.05 15.68
N VAL A 291 2.05 -13.58 15.71
CA VAL A 291 1.66 -12.38 16.47
C VAL A 291 1.90 -12.59 17.97
N ALA A 292 1.43 -13.71 18.53
CA ALA A 292 1.64 -14.01 19.94
C ALA A 292 3.14 -14.09 20.28
N LYS A 293 3.95 -14.68 19.39
CA LYS A 293 5.41 -14.78 19.54
C LYS A 293 6.05 -13.40 19.60
N ARG A 294 5.65 -12.45 18.73
CA ARG A 294 6.12 -11.05 18.76
C ARG A 294 5.69 -10.32 20.03
N LEU A 295 4.41 -10.44 20.42
CA LEU A 295 3.91 -9.82 21.65
C LEU A 295 4.66 -10.33 22.88
N ARG A 296 4.90 -11.64 22.99
CA ARG A 296 5.72 -12.20 24.07
C ARG A 296 7.13 -11.62 24.07
N ALA A 297 7.80 -11.55 22.92
CA ALA A 297 9.16 -11.04 22.83
C ALA A 297 9.29 -9.57 23.30
N LEU A 298 8.29 -8.74 23.05
CA LEU A 298 8.28 -7.32 23.46
C LEU A 298 7.91 -7.13 24.94
N LEU A 299 7.04 -7.99 25.48
CA LEU A 299 6.44 -7.86 26.81
C LEU A 299 7.11 -8.76 27.87
N HIS A 300 8.17 -9.49 27.51
CA HIS A 300 8.77 -10.47 28.41
C HIS A 300 9.57 -9.80 29.53
N SER A 301 8.91 -9.51 30.66
CA SER A 301 9.49 -8.70 31.73
C SER A 301 10.65 -9.35 32.49
N ASP A 302 10.84 -10.67 32.43
CA ASP A 302 12.02 -11.31 33.03
C ASP A 302 13.26 -11.18 32.12
N THR A 303 13.08 -11.02 30.80
CA THR A 303 14.18 -10.75 29.84
C THR A 303 14.46 -9.25 29.76
N TYR A 304 13.40 -8.45 29.71
CA TYR A 304 13.44 -6.99 29.65
C TYR A 304 12.66 -6.43 30.84
N PRO A 305 13.31 -6.13 31.98
CA PRO A 305 12.62 -5.63 33.17
C PRO A 305 11.66 -4.48 32.88
N SER A 306 10.43 -4.57 33.38
CA SER A 306 9.41 -3.51 33.29
C SER A 306 8.84 -3.18 34.67
N GLU A 307 9.02 -1.92 35.07
CA GLU A 307 8.47 -1.41 36.33
C GLU A 307 6.96 -1.19 36.24
N ILE A 308 6.45 -0.91 35.03
CA ILE A 308 5.01 -0.83 34.77
C ILE A 308 4.37 -2.20 34.98
N ALA A 309 4.96 -3.26 34.42
CA ALA A 309 4.53 -4.64 34.60
C ALA A 309 4.54 -5.04 36.09
N GLU A 310 5.63 -4.75 36.80
CA GLU A 310 5.72 -5.02 38.25
C GLU A 310 4.67 -4.27 39.07
N SER A 311 4.37 -3.02 38.73
CA SER A 311 3.44 -2.17 39.49
C SER A 311 2.03 -2.74 39.60
N HIS A 312 1.65 -3.65 38.70
CA HIS A 312 0.32 -4.24 38.63
C HIS A 312 0.33 -5.77 38.62
N ARG A 313 1.50 -6.39 38.84
CA ARG A 313 1.68 -7.85 38.81
C ARG A 313 0.66 -8.57 39.67
N PHE A 314 0.25 -8.01 40.81
CA PHE A 314 -0.75 -8.59 41.73
C PHE A 314 -2.11 -7.87 41.73
N CYS A 315 -2.55 -7.32 40.60
CA CYS A 315 -3.86 -6.71 40.50
C CYS A 315 -5.00 -7.76 40.49
N ASN A 316 -6.22 -7.32 40.80
CA ASN A 316 -7.41 -8.19 40.83
C ASN A 316 -8.03 -8.44 39.45
N ARG A 317 -7.40 -7.96 38.36
CA ARG A 317 -7.94 -8.08 37.00
C ARG A 317 -7.79 -9.53 36.53
N VAL A 318 -8.90 -10.20 36.22
CA VAL A 318 -8.89 -11.62 35.81
C VAL A 318 -8.61 -11.76 34.31
N GLN A 319 -9.14 -10.86 33.49
CA GLN A 319 -8.95 -10.85 32.04
C GLN A 319 -8.90 -9.41 31.53
N ASP A 320 -8.12 -9.19 30.47
CA ASP A 320 -8.22 -7.97 29.68
C ASP A 320 -9.36 -8.05 28.65
N ALA A 321 -9.74 -6.87 28.17
CA ALA A 321 -10.67 -6.72 27.08
C ALA A 321 -10.14 -7.31 25.77
N TYR A 322 -11.05 -7.63 24.86
CA TYR A 322 -10.73 -8.38 23.65
C TYR A 322 -9.76 -7.65 22.74
N THR A 323 -9.79 -6.31 22.71
CA THR A 323 -8.88 -5.51 21.86
C THR A 323 -7.43 -5.56 22.32
N LEU A 324 -7.16 -6.06 23.53
CA LEU A 324 -5.82 -6.37 24.06
C LEU A 324 -5.55 -7.88 24.02
N ARG A 325 -6.54 -8.68 24.46
CA ARG A 325 -6.39 -10.12 24.66
C ARG A 325 -6.45 -10.94 23.36
N CYS A 326 -7.25 -10.50 22.40
CA CYS A 326 -7.49 -11.21 21.15
C CYS A 326 -6.59 -10.74 19.99
N CYS A 327 -5.54 -9.95 20.28
CA CYS A 327 -4.58 -9.48 19.27
C CYS A 327 -4.02 -10.64 18.42
N PRO A 328 -3.56 -11.77 18.99
CA PRO A 328 -3.07 -12.89 18.18
C PRO A 328 -4.08 -13.39 17.17
N GLN A 329 -5.35 -13.54 17.55
CA GLN A 329 -6.37 -14.13 16.69
C GLN A 329 -6.75 -13.18 15.55
N VAL A 330 -6.94 -11.89 15.86
CA VAL A 330 -7.42 -10.92 14.89
C VAL A 330 -6.27 -10.41 14.01
N HIS A 331 -5.14 -9.98 14.59
CA HIS A 331 -3.99 -9.60 13.75
C HIS A 331 -3.45 -10.82 13.00
N GLY A 332 -3.54 -12.03 13.56
CA GLY A 332 -3.03 -13.26 12.94
C GLY A 332 -3.65 -13.56 11.58
N ILE A 333 -4.98 -13.48 11.46
CA ILE A 333 -5.63 -13.68 10.16
C ILE A 333 -5.28 -12.57 9.15
N VAL A 334 -4.94 -11.37 9.62
CA VAL A 334 -4.43 -10.30 8.75
C VAL A 334 -3.08 -10.69 8.15
N HIS A 335 -2.13 -11.17 8.97
CA HIS A 335 -0.84 -11.66 8.49
C HIS A 335 -1.00 -12.84 7.51
N ASP A 336 -1.85 -13.82 7.84
CA ASP A 336 -2.13 -14.97 6.97
C ASP A 336 -2.74 -14.53 5.62
N THR A 337 -3.64 -13.53 5.63
CA THR A 337 -4.25 -12.99 4.41
C THR A 337 -3.24 -12.22 3.58
N ILE A 338 -2.39 -11.40 4.19
CA ILE A 338 -1.34 -10.65 3.47
C ILE A 338 -0.38 -11.63 2.77
N ASP A 339 0.04 -12.70 3.45
CA ASP A 339 0.88 -13.75 2.85
C ASP A 339 0.20 -14.38 1.64
N PHE A 340 -1.09 -14.72 1.75
CA PHE A 340 -1.89 -15.26 0.65
C PHE A 340 -1.98 -14.31 -0.55
N VAL A 341 -2.29 -13.04 -0.30
CA VAL A 341 -2.39 -12.00 -1.33
C VAL A 341 -1.04 -11.78 -2.02
N GLN A 342 0.06 -11.74 -1.25
CA GLN A 342 1.40 -11.56 -1.80
C GLN A 342 1.75 -12.66 -2.82
N GLN A 343 1.38 -13.92 -2.56
CA GLN A 343 1.66 -15.00 -3.51
C GLN A 343 0.93 -14.82 -4.85
N ILE A 344 -0.33 -14.39 -4.81
CA ILE A 344 -1.12 -14.18 -6.03
C ILE A 344 -0.60 -12.96 -6.79
N ILE A 345 -0.36 -11.83 -6.11
CA ILE A 345 0.22 -10.64 -6.75
C ILE A 345 1.60 -10.95 -7.34
N LYS A 346 2.47 -11.68 -6.63
CA LYS A 346 3.79 -12.09 -7.15
C LYS A 346 3.67 -12.98 -8.40
N THR A 347 2.66 -13.85 -8.46
CA THR A 347 2.39 -14.67 -9.64
C THR A 347 1.95 -13.80 -10.81
N GLU A 348 1.02 -12.87 -10.57
CA GLU A 348 0.49 -11.94 -11.57
C GLU A 348 1.59 -11.04 -12.18
N MET A 349 2.47 -10.46 -11.32
CA MET A 349 3.60 -9.61 -11.73
C MET A 349 4.56 -10.28 -12.74
N ASN A 350 4.59 -11.61 -12.75
CA ASN A 350 5.51 -12.44 -13.51
C ASN A 350 4.79 -13.30 -14.56
N SER A 351 3.53 -12.98 -14.86
CA SER A 351 2.68 -13.71 -15.82
C SER A 351 2.67 -13.05 -17.21
N GLY A 352 2.40 -13.85 -18.24
CA GLY A 352 2.15 -13.36 -19.60
C GLY A 352 0.69 -12.93 -19.75
N THR A 353 0.37 -11.68 -19.39
CA THR A 353 -1.00 -11.15 -19.34
C THR A 353 -1.40 -10.39 -20.62
N ASP A 354 -0.64 -10.49 -21.71
CA ASP A 354 -0.94 -9.87 -23.00
C ASP A 354 -1.91 -10.74 -23.82
N ASN A 355 -2.44 -10.21 -24.92
CA ASN A 355 -3.17 -10.99 -25.92
C ASN A 355 -3.06 -10.36 -27.32
N PRO A 356 -2.87 -11.16 -28.39
CA PRO A 356 -2.72 -12.62 -28.39
C PRO A 356 -1.33 -13.06 -27.90
N ILE A 357 -1.27 -14.29 -27.37
CA ILE A 357 -0.07 -14.93 -26.84
C ILE A 357 0.71 -15.60 -27.97
N VAL A 358 2.01 -15.30 -28.04
CA VAL A 358 2.92 -15.78 -29.09
C VAL A 358 3.77 -16.94 -28.54
N PHE A 359 3.47 -18.17 -28.97
CA PHE A 359 4.24 -19.36 -28.62
C PHE A 359 5.26 -19.69 -29.70
N ALA A 360 6.39 -18.98 -29.68
CA ALA A 360 7.45 -19.11 -30.68
C ALA A 360 7.93 -20.56 -30.89
N ASP A 361 8.16 -21.31 -29.80
CA ASP A 361 8.64 -22.70 -29.88
C ASP A 361 7.62 -23.67 -30.49
N ARG A 362 6.34 -23.28 -30.55
CA ARG A 362 5.26 -24.04 -31.21
C ARG A 362 4.93 -23.51 -32.61
N GLY A 363 5.42 -22.33 -32.97
CA GLY A 363 4.99 -21.65 -34.20
C GLY A 363 3.52 -21.23 -34.17
N GLU A 364 2.96 -20.90 -33.00
CA GLU A 364 1.53 -20.61 -32.83
C GLU A 364 1.27 -19.26 -32.16
N ILE A 365 0.22 -18.56 -32.61
CA ILE A 365 -0.33 -17.38 -31.92
C ILE A 365 -1.75 -17.71 -31.48
N ILE A 366 -2.03 -17.56 -30.18
CA ILE A 366 -3.29 -17.97 -29.55
C ILE A 366 -3.98 -16.76 -28.93
N SER A 367 -5.24 -16.53 -29.28
CA SER A 367 -6.11 -15.60 -28.56
C SER A 367 -6.65 -16.28 -27.29
N ALA A 368 -6.43 -15.66 -26.13
CA ALA A 368 -6.77 -16.15 -24.80
C ALA A 368 -7.23 -14.99 -23.90
N GLY A 369 -7.54 -15.28 -22.62
CA GLY A 369 -8.07 -14.33 -21.65
C GLY A 369 -7.12 -13.94 -20.52
N ASN A 370 -5.80 -14.09 -20.69
CA ASN A 370 -4.81 -13.84 -19.62
C ASN A 370 -4.75 -12.37 -19.17
N PHE A 371 -5.37 -11.46 -19.90
CA PHE A 371 -5.51 -10.05 -19.54
C PHE A 371 -6.57 -9.79 -18.46
N HIS A 372 -7.38 -10.79 -18.10
CA HIS A 372 -8.52 -10.62 -17.21
C HIS A 372 -8.05 -10.54 -15.75
N GLY A 373 -8.26 -9.39 -15.11
CA GLY A 373 -7.71 -9.07 -13.79
C GLY A 373 -8.42 -9.73 -12.59
N GLU A 374 -9.08 -10.88 -12.76
CA GLU A 374 -9.94 -11.45 -11.71
C GLU A 374 -9.14 -11.86 -10.48
N TYR A 375 -8.00 -12.54 -10.70
CA TYR A 375 -7.09 -12.95 -9.63
C TYR A 375 -6.62 -11.77 -8.77
N PRO A 376 -5.98 -10.72 -9.34
CA PRO A 376 -5.56 -9.58 -8.55
C PRO A 376 -6.76 -8.79 -7.96
N ALA A 377 -7.91 -8.71 -8.64
CA ALA A 377 -9.09 -8.03 -8.12
C ALA A 377 -9.61 -8.67 -6.81
N LYS A 378 -9.80 -9.99 -6.80
CA LYS A 378 -10.33 -10.73 -5.65
C LYS A 378 -9.43 -10.60 -4.43
N VAL A 379 -8.13 -10.78 -4.63
CA VAL A 379 -7.18 -10.76 -3.50
C VAL A 379 -7.01 -9.36 -2.91
N LEU A 380 -7.16 -8.30 -3.70
CA LEU A 380 -7.10 -6.93 -3.19
C LEU A 380 -8.36 -6.55 -2.41
N ASP A 381 -9.52 -7.12 -2.76
CA ASP A 381 -10.71 -7.06 -1.90
C ASP A 381 -10.48 -7.78 -0.56
N PHE A 382 -9.89 -8.98 -0.57
CA PHE A 382 -9.56 -9.70 0.65
C PHE A 382 -8.54 -8.96 1.51
N LEU A 383 -7.52 -8.35 0.88
CA LEU A 383 -6.53 -7.52 1.56
C LEU A 383 -7.20 -6.34 2.29
N SER A 384 -8.12 -5.64 1.61
CA SER A 384 -8.88 -4.53 2.20
C SER A 384 -9.64 -4.97 3.46
N ILE A 385 -10.38 -6.07 3.35
CA ILE A 385 -11.21 -6.62 4.44
C ILE A 385 -10.34 -7.02 5.63
N ALA A 386 -9.21 -7.70 5.38
CA ALA A 386 -8.33 -8.16 6.43
C ALA A 386 -7.61 -6.99 7.12
N VAL A 387 -6.97 -6.10 6.37
CA VAL A 387 -6.15 -5.01 6.94
C VAL A 387 -7.00 -4.00 7.72
N HIS A 388 -8.26 -3.79 7.33
CA HIS A 388 -9.23 -2.97 8.06
C HIS A 388 -9.34 -3.36 9.56
N GLU A 389 -9.26 -4.66 9.88
CA GLU A 389 -9.42 -5.13 11.26
C GLU A 389 -8.34 -4.60 12.20
N LEU A 390 -7.13 -4.28 11.68
CA LEU A 390 -6.08 -3.64 12.48
C LEU A 390 -6.53 -2.26 12.97
N ALA A 391 -7.13 -1.45 12.10
CA ALA A 391 -7.66 -0.14 12.47
C ALA A 391 -8.88 -0.26 13.40
N SER A 392 -9.76 -1.24 13.15
CA SER A 392 -10.92 -1.52 14.00
C SER A 392 -10.50 -1.84 15.45
N MET A 393 -9.47 -2.66 15.64
CA MET A 393 -8.92 -2.94 16.96
C MET A 393 -8.15 -1.75 17.55
N SER A 394 -7.36 -1.07 16.72
CA SER A 394 -6.50 0.06 17.12
C SER A 394 -7.33 1.24 17.63
N GLU A 395 -8.41 1.61 16.94
CA GLU A 395 -9.33 2.67 17.39
C GLU A 395 -9.95 2.34 18.76
N LYS A 396 -10.36 1.10 19.00
CA LYS A 396 -10.88 0.69 20.31
C LYS A 396 -9.81 0.65 21.39
N ARG A 397 -8.55 0.42 21.06
CA ARG A 397 -7.42 0.57 22.01
C ARG A 397 -7.15 2.04 22.32
N THR A 398 -7.25 2.93 21.33
CA THR A 398 -7.21 4.39 21.53
C THR A 398 -8.33 4.86 22.45
N GLU A 399 -9.58 4.41 22.24
CA GLU A 399 -10.70 4.71 23.14
C GLU A 399 -10.40 4.29 24.59
N ARG A 400 -9.82 3.10 24.78
CA ARG A 400 -9.43 2.62 26.11
C ARG A 400 -8.38 3.51 26.77
N LEU A 401 -7.39 3.98 26.02
CA LEU A 401 -6.33 4.85 26.55
C LEU A 401 -6.91 6.18 27.05
N ILE A 402 -7.77 6.81 26.25
CA ILE A 402 -8.32 8.15 26.55
C ILE A 402 -9.47 8.13 27.55
N ASN A 403 -10.14 7.00 27.73
CA ASN A 403 -11.30 6.88 28.60
C ASN A 403 -10.85 6.57 30.04
N PRO A 404 -11.01 7.51 30.99
CA PRO A 404 -10.50 7.35 32.35
C PRO A 404 -11.16 6.17 33.11
N ALA A 405 -12.39 5.79 32.71
CA ALA A 405 -13.08 4.63 33.27
C ALA A 405 -12.47 3.29 32.82
N LEU A 406 -11.69 3.30 31.73
CA LEU A 406 -11.09 2.10 31.14
C LEU A 406 -9.58 2.02 31.36
N SER A 407 -8.86 3.15 31.32
CA SER A 407 -7.40 3.19 31.50
C SER A 407 -6.95 3.42 32.93
N GLY A 408 -7.73 4.16 33.73
CA GLY A 408 -7.23 4.72 34.99
C GLY A 408 -6.19 5.83 34.80
N LEU A 409 -6.11 6.40 33.59
CA LEU A 409 -5.30 7.57 33.24
C LEU A 409 -6.19 8.83 33.19
N PRO A 410 -5.61 10.05 33.16
CA PRO A 410 -6.39 11.27 32.93
C PRO A 410 -7.22 11.19 31.64
N ALA A 411 -8.42 11.76 31.68
CA ALA A 411 -9.30 11.79 30.51
C ALA A 411 -8.60 12.44 29.32
N TYR A 412 -8.67 11.80 28.16
CA TYR A 412 -8.05 12.26 26.92
C TYR A 412 -6.53 12.47 26.98
N LEU A 413 -5.87 11.85 27.97
CA LEU A 413 -4.43 11.85 28.16
C LEU A 413 -3.82 13.27 28.24
N VAL A 414 -4.49 14.16 28.96
CA VAL A 414 -4.03 15.54 29.15
C VAL A 414 -4.24 16.00 30.59
N GLU A 415 -3.39 16.93 31.04
CA GLU A 415 -3.58 17.64 32.30
C GLU A 415 -4.54 18.82 32.12
N GLU A 416 -5.11 19.32 33.22
CA GLU A 416 -6.05 20.47 33.20
C GLU A 416 -7.23 20.27 32.22
N GLY A 417 -7.78 19.05 32.21
CA GLY A 417 -8.92 18.69 31.38
C GLY A 417 -10.10 19.66 31.56
N GLY A 418 -10.65 20.12 30.44
CA GLY A 418 -11.68 21.17 30.38
C GLY A 418 -11.15 22.48 29.81
N VAL A 419 -9.89 22.82 30.09
CA VAL A 419 -9.14 23.83 29.33
C VAL A 419 -8.46 23.16 28.13
N ASN A 420 -7.84 22.00 28.36
CA ASN A 420 -7.30 21.14 27.31
C ASN A 420 -8.28 20.00 26.98
N SER A 421 -8.33 19.64 25.70
CA SER A 421 -9.11 18.53 25.14
C SER A 421 -8.26 17.31 24.81
N GLY A 422 -6.93 17.45 24.76
CA GLY A 422 -6.01 16.32 24.57
C GLY A 422 -6.30 15.54 23.29
N PHE A 423 -6.39 14.22 23.42
CA PHE A 423 -6.61 13.29 22.31
C PHE A 423 -8.07 13.13 21.88
N MET A 424 -9.00 13.95 22.40
CA MET A 424 -10.43 13.83 22.11
C MET A 424 -10.74 13.82 20.60
N VAL A 425 -10.25 14.82 19.86
CA VAL A 425 -10.56 14.93 18.41
C VAL A 425 -9.73 13.97 17.57
N ALA A 426 -8.51 13.60 17.99
CA ALA A 426 -7.76 12.57 17.28
C ALA A 426 -8.45 11.20 17.35
N HIS A 427 -9.11 10.88 18.46
CA HIS A 427 -9.94 9.69 18.51
C HIS A 427 -11.15 9.79 17.57
N CYS A 428 -11.80 10.95 17.44
CA CYS A 428 -12.82 11.17 16.42
C CYS A 428 -12.29 10.94 15.00
N THR A 429 -11.08 11.43 14.70
CA THR A 429 -10.41 11.18 13.40
C THR A 429 -10.21 9.68 13.18
N ALA A 430 -9.67 8.97 14.17
CA ALA A 430 -9.49 7.51 14.08
C ALA A 430 -10.84 6.78 13.83
N ALA A 431 -11.88 7.16 14.56
CA ALA A 431 -13.22 6.58 14.40
C ALA A 431 -13.84 6.86 13.02
N ALA A 432 -13.65 8.07 12.48
CA ALA A 432 -14.10 8.43 11.14
C ALA A 432 -13.42 7.55 10.07
N LEU A 433 -12.09 7.40 10.12
CA LEU A 433 -11.33 6.59 9.18
C LEU A 433 -11.68 5.10 9.25
N VAL A 434 -11.91 4.56 10.46
CA VAL A 434 -12.45 3.20 10.62
C VAL A 434 -13.83 3.08 9.97
N SER A 435 -14.69 4.09 10.12
CA SER A 435 -16.01 4.08 9.50
C SER A 435 -15.95 4.13 7.96
N GLU A 436 -15.08 4.97 7.40
CA GLU A 436 -14.86 5.05 5.94
C GLU A 436 -14.39 3.70 5.38
N ASN A 437 -13.45 3.04 6.07
CA ASN A 437 -12.94 1.74 5.66
C ASN A 437 -14.04 0.68 5.54
N LYS A 438 -15.12 0.74 6.33
CA LYS A 438 -16.23 -0.23 6.24
C LYS A 438 -16.92 -0.19 4.87
N VAL A 439 -17.06 1.00 4.29
CA VAL A 439 -17.63 1.17 2.94
C VAL A 439 -16.60 0.74 1.89
N LEU A 440 -15.33 1.11 2.06
CA LEU A 440 -14.25 0.70 1.15
C LEU A 440 -14.01 -0.83 1.14
N CYS A 441 -14.37 -1.53 2.22
CA CYS A 441 -14.31 -2.99 2.29
C CYS A 441 -15.42 -3.69 1.50
N HIS A 442 -16.41 -2.97 0.96
CA HIS A 442 -17.33 -3.56 -0.01
C HIS A 442 -16.52 -4.05 -1.22
N PRO A 443 -16.64 -5.34 -1.61
CA PRO A 443 -15.84 -5.88 -2.69
C PRO A 443 -16.25 -5.25 -4.02
N SER A 444 -15.29 -4.76 -4.81
CA SER A 444 -15.60 -4.29 -6.17
C SER A 444 -15.54 -5.41 -7.19
N SER A 445 -14.78 -6.47 -6.90
CA SER A 445 -14.62 -7.63 -7.79
C SER A 445 -15.88 -8.48 -7.96
N VAL A 446 -16.95 -8.22 -7.20
CA VAL A 446 -18.24 -8.91 -7.36
C VAL A 446 -19.16 -8.20 -8.34
N ASP A 447 -18.74 -7.05 -8.86
CA ASP A 447 -19.46 -6.28 -9.86
C ASP A 447 -18.84 -6.47 -11.25
N SER A 448 -19.68 -6.38 -12.28
CA SER A 448 -19.27 -6.46 -13.68
C SER A 448 -20.34 -5.82 -14.56
N MET A 449 -19.91 -4.99 -15.51
CA MET A 449 -20.78 -4.35 -16.50
C MET A 449 -20.27 -4.68 -17.89
N SER A 450 -21.17 -5.12 -18.78
CA SER A 450 -20.78 -5.45 -20.15
C SER A 450 -20.35 -4.19 -20.92
N THR A 451 -19.18 -4.26 -21.53
CA THR A 451 -18.57 -3.21 -22.36
C THR A 451 -18.38 -3.69 -23.80
N ASN A 452 -17.94 -2.77 -24.67
CA ASN A 452 -17.60 -3.08 -26.07
C ASN A 452 -18.72 -3.83 -26.82
N ALA A 453 -19.95 -3.31 -26.72
CA ALA A 453 -21.15 -3.85 -27.37
C ALA A 453 -21.44 -5.35 -27.09
N GLY A 454 -21.10 -5.83 -25.89
CA GLY A 454 -21.36 -7.22 -25.49
C GLY A 454 -20.18 -8.16 -25.72
N GLN A 455 -19.10 -7.69 -26.34
CA GLN A 455 -17.90 -8.53 -26.55
C GLN A 455 -17.08 -8.71 -25.26
N GLU A 456 -17.07 -7.70 -24.40
CA GLU A 456 -16.52 -7.75 -23.04
C GLU A 456 -17.70 -7.87 -22.08
N ASP A 457 -18.26 -9.07 -21.96
CA ASP A 457 -19.46 -9.35 -21.18
C ASP A 457 -19.22 -9.60 -19.68
N HIS A 458 -17.96 -9.88 -19.31
CA HIS A 458 -17.51 -10.01 -17.93
C HIS A 458 -16.17 -9.31 -17.70
N VAL A 459 -16.06 -8.58 -16.59
CA VAL A 459 -14.89 -7.77 -16.22
C VAL A 459 -14.61 -7.87 -14.72
N SER A 460 -13.37 -7.60 -14.28
CA SER A 460 -12.97 -7.83 -12.87
C SER A 460 -13.16 -6.64 -11.94
N MET A 461 -13.32 -5.42 -12.46
CA MET A 461 -13.29 -4.17 -11.69
C MET A 461 -12.05 -4.02 -10.78
N GLY A 462 -10.95 -4.68 -11.15
CA GLY A 462 -9.75 -4.77 -10.30
C GLY A 462 -9.04 -3.45 -10.05
N CYS A 463 -9.16 -2.47 -10.97
CA CYS A 463 -8.53 -1.15 -10.80
C CYS A 463 -9.11 -0.44 -9.56
N PHE A 464 -10.43 -0.52 -9.35
CA PHE A 464 -11.05 0.04 -8.16
C PHE A 464 -10.70 -0.78 -6.91
N ALA A 465 -10.60 -2.11 -7.03
CA ALA A 465 -10.16 -2.99 -5.94
C ALA A 465 -8.77 -2.61 -5.41
N ALA A 466 -7.83 -2.36 -6.31
CA ALA A 466 -6.46 -1.99 -5.95
C ALA A 466 -6.41 -0.61 -5.25
N ARG A 467 -7.10 0.38 -5.81
CA ARG A 467 -7.15 1.73 -5.24
C ARG A 467 -7.77 1.77 -3.85
N LYS A 468 -8.90 1.08 -3.65
CA LYS A 468 -9.57 1.06 -2.35
C LYS A 468 -8.77 0.28 -1.31
N ALA A 469 -8.07 -0.79 -1.71
CA ALA A 469 -7.15 -1.49 -0.82
C ALA A 469 -6.04 -0.56 -0.31
N LEU A 470 -5.44 0.22 -1.21
CA LEU A 470 -4.42 1.19 -0.82
C LEU A 470 -4.96 2.28 0.10
N GLN A 471 -6.16 2.81 -0.18
CA GLN A 471 -6.83 3.80 0.69
C GLN A 471 -7.12 3.23 2.08
N VAL A 472 -7.57 1.97 2.18
CA VAL A 472 -7.80 1.31 3.47
C VAL A 472 -6.50 1.21 4.28
N ILE A 473 -5.39 0.83 3.63
CA ILE A 473 -4.07 0.76 4.26
C ILE A 473 -3.62 2.14 4.75
N GLU A 474 -3.79 3.19 3.93
CA GLU A 474 -3.48 4.57 4.31
C GLU A 474 -4.29 5.04 5.52
N ASN A 475 -5.57 4.69 5.58
CA ASN A 475 -6.41 4.98 6.73
C ASN A 475 -5.94 4.20 7.97
N VAL A 476 -5.55 2.94 7.81
CA VAL A 476 -5.02 2.09 8.90
C VAL A 476 -3.71 2.65 9.46
N GLU A 477 -2.81 3.16 8.61
CA GLU A 477 -1.58 3.82 9.03
C GLU A 477 -1.85 5.06 9.91
N HIS A 478 -2.85 5.88 9.57
CA HIS A 478 -3.23 7.03 10.41
C HIS A 478 -3.83 6.58 11.75
N VAL A 479 -4.72 5.58 11.75
CA VAL A 479 -5.35 5.09 12.98
C VAL A 479 -4.29 4.54 13.94
N ILE A 480 -3.33 3.76 13.43
CA ILE A 480 -2.23 3.22 14.23
C ILE A 480 -1.26 4.32 14.69
N ALA A 481 -1.03 5.36 13.87
CA ALA A 481 -0.24 6.52 14.29
C ALA A 481 -0.87 7.24 15.50
N ILE A 482 -2.20 7.40 15.49
CA ILE A 482 -2.94 7.99 16.61
C ILE A 482 -2.86 7.11 17.86
N GLU A 483 -3.01 5.78 17.72
CA GLU A 483 -2.83 4.86 18.85
C GLU A 483 -1.41 4.95 19.42
N LEU A 484 -0.39 4.97 18.57
CA LEU A 484 1.01 5.06 18.97
C LEU A 484 1.30 6.37 19.72
N LEU A 485 0.80 7.50 19.22
CA LEU A 485 0.89 8.79 19.92
C LEU A 485 0.24 8.75 21.30
N ALA A 486 -0.98 8.19 21.39
CA ALA A 486 -1.72 8.05 22.63
C ALA A 486 -0.99 7.11 23.62
N ALA A 487 -0.44 5.99 23.15
CA ALA A 487 0.29 5.06 23.99
C ALA A 487 1.61 5.67 24.51
N CYS A 488 2.35 6.40 23.68
CA CYS A 488 3.52 7.15 24.14
C CYS A 488 3.14 8.27 25.13
N GLN A 489 2.00 8.93 24.94
CA GLN A 489 1.50 9.92 25.89
C GLN A 489 1.09 9.28 27.22
N ALA A 490 0.49 8.10 27.21
CA ALA A 490 0.14 7.36 28.42
C ALA A 490 1.37 7.04 29.28
N ILE A 491 2.54 6.80 28.66
CA ILE A 491 3.80 6.61 29.38
C ILE A 491 4.16 7.84 30.24
N GLU A 492 3.89 9.07 29.77
CA GLU A 492 4.19 10.29 30.53
C GLU A 492 3.51 10.28 31.91
N PHE A 493 2.24 9.85 31.96
CA PHE A 493 1.45 9.74 33.19
C PHE A 493 1.85 8.55 34.08
N LEU A 494 2.65 7.63 33.55
CA LEU A 494 3.18 6.49 34.30
C LEU A 494 4.61 6.74 34.80
N ARG A 495 5.29 7.80 34.33
CA ARG A 495 6.60 8.17 34.85
C ARG A 495 6.55 8.42 36.37
N PRO A 496 7.60 8.04 37.13
CA PRO A 496 8.93 7.63 36.65
C PRO A 496 9.07 6.16 36.23
N LEU A 497 8.00 5.35 36.23
CA LEU A 497 8.08 3.94 35.85
C LEU A 497 8.54 3.78 34.40
N ARG A 498 9.36 2.76 34.15
CA ARG A 498 9.83 2.34 32.82
C ARG A 498 9.14 1.08 32.33
N THR A 499 8.93 1.02 31.02
CA THR A 499 8.50 -0.20 30.30
C THR A 499 9.72 -1.06 29.95
N THR A 500 9.51 -2.16 29.21
CA THR A 500 10.57 -3.02 28.68
C THR A 500 11.50 -2.23 27.76
N THR A 501 12.77 -2.62 27.69
CA THR A 501 13.77 -1.97 26.82
C THR A 501 13.30 -1.79 25.37
N PRO A 502 12.69 -2.79 24.69
CA PRO A 502 12.20 -2.60 23.32
C PRO A 502 11.13 -1.52 23.21
N LEU A 503 10.22 -1.44 24.19
CA LEU A 503 9.13 -0.46 24.17
C LEU A 503 9.58 0.95 24.56
N GLU A 504 10.64 1.09 25.37
CA GLU A 504 11.31 2.38 25.59
C GLU A 504 11.99 2.90 24.31
N GLU A 505 12.49 2.03 23.44
CA GLU A 505 13.04 2.44 22.13
C GLU A 505 11.95 2.92 21.16
N VAL A 506 10.77 2.30 21.18
CA VAL A 506 9.59 2.79 20.44
C VAL A 506 9.21 4.19 20.94
N TYR A 507 9.06 4.35 22.26
CA TYR A 507 8.79 5.65 22.87
C TYR A 507 9.83 6.70 22.47
N THR A 508 11.12 6.36 22.56
CA THR A 508 12.22 7.26 22.17
C THR A 508 12.14 7.64 20.69
N THR A 509 11.87 6.68 19.80
CA THR A 509 11.75 6.90 18.36
C THR A 509 10.65 7.92 18.03
N VAL A 510 9.49 7.83 18.69
CA VAL A 510 8.40 8.79 18.56
C VAL A 510 8.77 10.15 19.16
N ARG A 511 9.37 10.17 20.36
CA ARG A 511 9.71 11.41 21.07
C ARG A 511 10.82 12.23 20.40
N ASN A 512 11.63 11.60 19.56
CA ASN A 512 12.61 12.30 18.73
C ASN A 512 11.97 13.18 17.63
N VAL A 513 10.70 12.95 17.27
CA VAL A 513 9.99 13.73 16.25
C VAL A 513 8.76 14.46 16.77
N VAL A 514 8.15 13.98 17.86
CA VAL A 514 6.94 14.57 18.47
C VAL A 514 7.11 14.71 19.99
N LYS A 515 6.98 15.93 20.51
CA LYS A 515 7.06 16.21 21.95
C LYS A 515 5.87 15.64 22.74
N PRO A 516 5.98 15.45 24.07
CA PRO A 516 4.84 15.11 24.93
C PRO A 516 3.65 16.09 24.77
N TRP A 517 2.42 15.62 24.98
CA TRP A 517 1.21 16.44 24.92
C TRP A 517 0.91 17.06 26.29
N ASP A 518 1.63 18.13 26.62
CA ASP A 518 1.49 18.89 27.86
C ASP A 518 0.22 19.76 27.87
N LYS A 519 0.00 20.47 26.76
CA LYS A 519 -1.17 21.33 26.50
C LYS A 519 -1.61 21.23 25.06
N ASP A 520 -2.83 21.66 24.78
CA ASP A 520 -3.37 21.61 23.43
C ASP A 520 -2.53 22.42 22.44
N ARG A 521 -2.28 21.79 21.29
CA ARG A 521 -1.61 22.37 20.12
C ARG A 521 -2.22 21.81 18.85
N PHE A 522 -1.73 22.26 17.70
CA PHE A 522 -2.13 21.70 16.42
C PHE A 522 -1.63 20.25 16.29
N MET A 523 -2.54 19.27 16.30
CA MET A 523 -2.20 17.84 16.38
C MET A 523 -1.85 17.20 15.02
N ALA A 524 -2.39 17.70 13.91
CA ALA A 524 -2.19 17.05 12.61
C ALA A 524 -0.71 16.85 12.23
N PRO A 525 0.21 17.83 12.45
CA PRO A 525 1.63 17.63 12.17
C PRO A 525 2.27 16.49 13.00
N ASP A 526 1.78 16.25 14.22
CA ASP A 526 2.28 15.16 15.07
C ASP A 526 1.79 13.80 14.55
N ILE A 527 0.52 13.72 14.10
CA ILE A 527 -0.05 12.54 13.46
C ILE A 527 0.73 12.21 12.18
N ASP A 528 0.97 13.21 11.32
CA ASP A 528 1.70 13.03 10.06
C ASP A 528 3.15 12.60 10.32
N ALA A 529 3.82 13.18 11.33
CA ALA A 529 5.18 12.81 11.69
C ALA A 529 5.27 11.34 12.15
N VAL A 530 4.32 10.87 12.97
CA VAL A 530 4.30 9.47 13.43
C VAL A 530 3.85 8.51 12.33
N LYS A 531 2.88 8.89 11.49
CA LYS A 531 2.53 8.11 10.30
C LYS A 531 3.74 7.92 9.39
N LYS A 532 4.56 8.96 9.19
CA LYS A 532 5.79 8.85 8.41
C LYS A 532 6.77 7.83 9.01
N LEU A 533 6.92 7.76 10.34
CA LEU A 533 7.73 6.72 10.98
C LEU A 533 7.21 5.31 10.66
N LEU A 534 5.88 5.14 10.62
CA LEU A 534 5.26 3.86 10.29
C LEU A 534 5.46 3.48 8.82
N ILE A 535 5.28 4.43 7.88
CA ILE A 535 5.52 4.20 6.44
C ILE A 535 6.99 3.81 6.19
N GLU A 536 7.93 4.49 6.87
CA GLU A 536 9.37 4.20 6.77
C GLU A 536 9.80 2.96 7.59
N ASN A 537 8.84 2.21 8.14
CA ASN A 537 9.04 1.00 8.93
C ASN A 537 9.97 1.20 10.16
N LYS A 538 10.10 2.43 10.66
CA LYS A 538 11.06 2.80 11.72
C LYS A 538 10.69 2.20 13.06
N ILE A 539 9.40 2.04 13.35
CA ILE A 539 8.95 1.44 14.63
C ILE A 539 9.30 -0.03 14.68
N TRP A 540 9.15 -0.77 13.57
CA TRP A 540 9.60 -2.16 13.47
C TRP A 540 11.13 -2.26 13.61
N ASN A 541 11.85 -1.40 12.88
CA ASN A 541 13.31 -1.41 12.87
C ASN A 541 13.92 -1.15 14.24
N ALA A 542 13.28 -0.32 15.07
CA ALA A 542 13.69 -0.10 16.44
C ALA A 542 13.68 -1.41 17.24
N VAL A 543 12.68 -2.29 17.08
CA VAL A 543 12.49 -3.42 18.01
C VAL A 543 12.85 -4.80 17.47
N GLN A 544 13.03 -4.97 16.16
CA GLN A 544 13.21 -6.29 15.56
C GLN A 544 14.42 -7.07 16.10
N HIS A 545 15.50 -6.37 16.43
CA HIS A 545 16.72 -6.99 16.96
C HIS A 545 16.53 -7.54 18.39
N HIS A 546 15.68 -6.89 19.20
CA HIS A 546 15.27 -7.41 20.50
C HIS A 546 14.45 -8.70 20.37
N MET A 547 13.52 -8.74 19.42
CA MET A 547 12.76 -9.97 19.16
C MET A 547 13.67 -11.12 18.72
N MET A 548 14.63 -10.85 17.83
CA MET A 548 15.61 -11.85 17.41
C MET A 548 16.45 -12.36 18.59
N PHE A 549 16.93 -11.45 19.46
CA PHE A 549 17.68 -11.83 20.66
C PHE A 549 16.84 -12.71 21.59
N TYR A 550 15.59 -12.36 21.85
CA TYR A 550 14.67 -13.15 22.67
C TYR A 550 14.41 -14.55 22.07
N HIS A 551 14.44 -14.69 20.74
CA HIS A 551 14.22 -15.97 20.06
C HIS A 551 15.48 -16.83 19.85
N ALA A 552 16.68 -16.28 19.98
CA ALA A 552 17.92 -17.03 19.80
C ALA A 552 18.16 -18.15 20.83
N PRO A 553 17.88 -17.98 22.15
CA PRO A 553 18.17 -18.99 23.17
C PRO A 553 17.06 -20.04 23.34
N GLN A 554 16.31 -20.40 22.28
CA GLN A 554 15.14 -21.29 22.36
C GLN A 554 15.50 -22.75 22.71
N GLU A 555 15.93 -23.00 23.95
CA GLU A 555 15.78 -24.30 24.59
C GLU A 555 14.50 -24.33 25.43
N HIS A 556 14.18 -23.29 26.21
CA HIS A 556 12.96 -23.24 27.06
C HIS A 556 12.27 -21.87 27.01
N GLU A 557 10.95 -21.84 26.79
CA GLU A 557 10.15 -20.62 26.88
C GLU A 557 9.98 -20.21 28.35
N THR A 558 10.53 -19.06 28.71
CA THR A 558 10.34 -18.46 30.02
C THR A 558 8.90 -17.97 30.15
N ARG A 559 8.21 -18.45 31.19
CA ARG A 559 6.83 -18.05 31.51
C ARG A 559 6.88 -17.12 32.70
N VAL A 560 6.74 -15.82 32.44
CA VAL A 560 6.59 -14.86 33.53
C VAL A 560 5.36 -15.23 34.36
N PHE A 561 5.56 -15.45 35.66
CA PHE A 561 4.46 -15.75 36.58
C PHE A 561 3.48 -14.57 36.62
N SER A 562 2.20 -14.87 36.45
CA SER A 562 1.13 -13.88 36.56
C SER A 562 -0.04 -14.46 37.36
N PRO A 563 -0.56 -13.75 38.38
CA PRO A 563 -1.68 -14.21 39.19
C PRO A 563 -3.03 -14.18 38.46
N THR A 564 -3.08 -13.66 37.23
CA THR A 564 -4.23 -13.81 36.33
C THR A 564 -4.34 -15.25 35.80
N ALA A 565 -3.25 -16.01 35.83
CA ALA A 565 -3.27 -17.44 35.52
C ALA A 565 -3.65 -18.25 36.76
N ILE A 566 -4.63 -19.16 36.60
CA ILE A 566 -5.03 -20.08 37.66
C ILE A 566 -4.05 -21.25 37.68
N THR A 567 -3.25 -21.36 38.73
CA THR A 567 -2.33 -22.47 38.98
C THR A 567 -2.67 -23.15 40.30
N LEU A 568 -2.62 -24.48 40.33
CA LEU A 568 -2.77 -25.25 41.57
C LEU A 568 -1.43 -25.23 42.31
N GLY A 569 -1.43 -24.82 43.59
CA GLY A 569 -0.31 -25.07 44.52
C GLY A 569 0.66 -23.91 44.83
N GLN A 570 0.47 -22.70 44.29
CA GLN A 570 1.21 -21.52 44.76
C GLN A 570 0.29 -20.65 45.62
N GLU A 571 0.66 -20.43 46.89
CA GLU A 571 -0.06 -19.51 47.78
C GLU A 571 -0.19 -18.14 47.11
N ARG A 572 -1.43 -17.64 46.97
CA ARG A 572 -1.67 -16.27 46.51
C ARG A 572 -0.92 -15.32 47.45
N ALA A 573 0.17 -14.70 46.98
CA ALA A 573 0.88 -13.69 47.74
C ALA A 573 -0.13 -12.61 48.16
N LYS A 574 -0.33 -12.46 49.48
CA LYS A 574 -1.29 -11.50 50.03
C LYS A 574 -0.89 -10.08 49.59
N PRO A 575 -1.83 -9.21 49.18
CA PRO A 575 -1.51 -7.84 48.82
C PRO A 575 -0.84 -7.14 50.01
N ARG A 576 0.35 -6.57 49.81
CA ARG A 576 1.00 -5.74 50.83
C ARG A 576 0.13 -4.51 51.06
N ILE A 577 -0.42 -4.39 52.28
CA ILE A 577 -1.23 -3.27 52.73
C ILE A 577 -0.39 -1.99 52.58
N ARG A 578 -0.86 -1.04 51.74
CA ARG A 578 -0.28 0.30 51.65
C ARG A 578 -0.49 1.02 52.97
N VAL A 579 0.59 1.31 53.69
CA VAL A 579 0.56 2.27 54.80
C VAL A 579 0.42 3.66 54.19
N ALA A 580 -0.71 4.31 54.45
CA ALA A 580 -0.95 5.69 54.03
C ALA A 580 0.01 6.62 54.78
N LEU A 581 0.91 7.29 54.06
CA LEU A 581 1.67 8.43 54.57
C LEU A 581 0.69 9.60 54.76
N LYS A 582 0.23 9.80 56.00
CA LYS A 582 -0.43 11.05 56.41
C LYS A 582 0.57 12.19 56.23
N ARG A 583 0.28 13.13 55.32
CA ARG A 583 0.93 14.44 55.28
C ARG A 583 0.66 15.13 56.62
N LYS A 584 1.72 15.46 57.36
CA LYS A 584 1.65 16.45 58.44
C LYS A 584 1.43 17.82 57.80
N SER A 585 0.33 18.46 58.12
CA SER A 585 0.15 19.90 58.02
C SER A 585 1.12 20.58 58.99
N CYS A 586 1.96 21.49 58.51
CA CYS A 586 2.62 22.47 59.35
C CYS A 586 1.70 23.68 59.51
N GLU A 587 1.62 24.17 60.75
CA GLU A 587 1.05 25.47 61.16
C GLU A 587 1.76 26.65 60.50
#